data_AF-A0A355XVS8-F1
#
_entry.id   AF-A0A355XVS8-F1
#
_cell.length_a   1.000
_cell.length_b   1.000
_cell.length_c   1.000
_cell.angle_alpha   90.00
_cell.angle_beta   90.00
_cell.angle_gamma   90.00
#
_symmetry.space_group_name_H-M   'P 1'
#
loop_
_entity.id
_entity.type
_entity.pdbx_description
1 polymer ?
#
loop_
_entity_poly.entity_id
_entity_poly.type
_entity_poly.pdbx_seq_one_letter_code
_entity_poly.pdbx_strand_id
1 'polypeptide(L)'
;MAHEDYPSETVSDYNFVNWTNQHHRHFEHEFHRYASYWEQYLWTEKHGITALGRIWNESVYPEDANQAYMRIFLDNNYDSLRADLFEYAQKSVTMDFDHTRAYANNRTWNWITPAYDAFTVTLYDTLDGWKQIGYEQCVQPTGFSIIPLKLVKGGTELSLTVRGVDAGSLLPSADPGKQVNADGKQVATVTRYNVTDVSGHEGWALGFVALCGDKRVYSPATFISNTDGAAASTLSGTATFTVPEGATRLWAVVQGSPTEYRRCPWDDKEATDDQLPYQLKITGTTLK
;
A
#
# COMPACT_ATOMS: atom_id res chain seq x y z
N MET A 1 -3.14 -1.12 -22.36
CA MET A 1 -4.25 -0.82 -21.42
C MET A 1 -5.12 0.27 -22.01
N ALA A 2 -6.44 0.29 -21.78
CA ALA A 2 -7.31 1.36 -22.33
C ALA A 2 -6.83 2.78 -21.96
N HIS A 3 -6.18 2.92 -20.81
CA HIS A 3 -5.63 4.19 -20.34
C HIS A 3 -4.23 4.54 -20.87
N GLU A 4 -3.56 3.68 -21.63
CA GLU A 4 -2.35 4.05 -22.37
C GLU A 4 -2.69 4.96 -23.57
N ASP A 5 -3.85 4.76 -24.17
CA ASP A 5 -4.35 5.61 -25.26
C ASP A 5 -4.92 6.95 -24.73
N TYR A 6 -5.32 6.99 -23.44
CA TYR A 6 -5.83 8.18 -22.75
C TYR A 6 -5.14 8.42 -21.39
N PRO A 7 -3.83 8.76 -21.37
CA PRO A 7 -3.07 8.90 -20.12
C PRO A 7 -3.63 9.97 -19.18
N SER A 8 -4.32 10.98 -19.71
CA SER A 8 -5.00 11.97 -18.88
C SER A 8 -6.12 11.35 -18.03
N GLU A 9 -6.82 10.34 -18.52
CA GLU A 9 -7.96 9.73 -17.82
C GLU A 9 -7.53 8.85 -16.64
N THR A 10 -6.31 8.28 -16.68
CA THR A 10 -5.71 7.49 -15.57
C THR A 10 -5.77 8.16 -14.20
N VAL A 11 -5.78 9.49 -14.17
CA VAL A 11 -5.68 10.29 -12.95
C VAL A 11 -6.91 11.18 -12.75
N SER A 12 -7.98 10.97 -13.53
CA SER A 12 -9.18 11.81 -13.47
C SER A 12 -10.50 11.09 -13.61
N ASP A 13 -10.50 9.80 -13.92
CA ASP A 13 -11.73 9.04 -14.05
C ASP A 13 -12.26 8.52 -12.70
N TYR A 14 -13.43 7.89 -12.75
CA TYR A 14 -14.03 7.25 -11.58
C TYR A 14 -13.12 6.16 -10.98
N ASN A 15 -12.35 5.47 -11.81
CA ASN A 15 -11.47 4.41 -11.36
C ASN A 15 -10.28 4.95 -10.55
N PHE A 16 -9.75 6.12 -10.89
CA PHE A 16 -8.72 6.76 -10.08
C PHE A 16 -9.20 6.96 -8.64
N VAL A 17 -10.40 7.54 -8.48
CA VAL A 17 -11.03 7.74 -7.16
C VAL A 17 -11.28 6.41 -6.46
N ASN A 18 -11.75 5.40 -7.20
CA ASN A 18 -11.98 4.07 -6.64
C ASN A 18 -10.69 3.46 -6.09
N TRP A 19 -9.59 3.54 -6.85
CA TRP A 19 -8.29 3.04 -6.41
C TRP A 19 -7.73 3.85 -5.25
N THR A 20 -7.83 5.19 -5.25
CA THR A 20 -7.32 6.01 -4.14
C THR A 20 -8.03 5.71 -2.82
N ASN A 21 -9.28 5.26 -2.86
CA ASN A 21 -10.01 4.85 -1.66
C ASN A 21 -9.64 3.44 -1.18
N GLN A 22 -8.97 2.65 -2.01
CA GLN A 22 -8.84 1.21 -1.82
C GLN A 22 -7.40 0.68 -1.90
N HIS A 23 -6.38 1.52 -2.14
CA HIS A 23 -4.98 1.08 -2.28
C HIS A 23 -4.40 0.31 -1.08
N HIS A 24 -5.07 0.32 0.08
CA HIS A 24 -4.73 -0.51 1.23
C HIS A 24 -5.08 -1.99 1.02
N ARG A 25 -5.97 -2.29 0.06
CA ARG A 25 -6.39 -3.64 -0.30
C ARG A 25 -5.42 -4.30 -1.26
N HIS A 26 -5.61 -5.60 -1.43
CA HIS A 26 -4.85 -6.39 -2.38
C HIS A 26 -5.01 -5.83 -3.80
N PHE A 27 -3.96 -5.88 -4.62
CA PHE A 27 -3.99 -5.42 -6.01
C PHE A 27 -5.17 -6.03 -6.79
N GLU A 28 -5.42 -7.31 -6.62
CA GLU A 28 -6.56 -8.00 -7.25
C GLU A 28 -7.85 -7.99 -6.44
N HIS A 29 -7.98 -7.14 -5.42
CA HIS A 29 -9.17 -7.13 -4.60
C HIS A 29 -10.42 -6.82 -5.44
N GLU A 30 -11.47 -7.61 -5.25
CA GLU A 30 -12.69 -7.57 -6.06
C GLU A 30 -13.40 -6.21 -6.06
N PHE A 31 -13.27 -5.43 -4.97
CA PHE A 31 -13.83 -4.08 -4.88
C PHE A 31 -13.07 -3.06 -5.73
N HIS A 32 -11.81 -3.30 -6.11
CA HIS A 32 -11.15 -2.46 -7.10
C HIS A 32 -11.81 -2.58 -8.48
N ARG A 33 -12.37 -3.76 -8.82
CA ARG A 33 -12.87 -4.08 -10.16
C ARG A 33 -11.81 -3.69 -11.21
N TYR A 34 -12.10 -2.70 -12.05
CA TYR A 34 -11.21 -2.24 -13.12
C TYR A 34 -10.20 -1.16 -12.69
N ALA A 35 -10.23 -0.73 -11.42
CA ALA A 35 -9.43 0.39 -10.94
C ALA A 35 -7.99 0.03 -10.55
N SER A 36 -7.67 -1.25 -10.42
CA SER A 36 -6.32 -1.69 -10.05
C SER A 36 -5.40 -1.82 -11.26
N TYR A 37 -5.07 -0.67 -11.87
CA TYR A 37 -4.17 -0.61 -13.03
C TYR A 37 -2.79 -0.05 -12.72
N TRP A 38 -2.57 0.49 -11.51
CA TRP A 38 -1.32 1.17 -11.19
C TRP A 38 -0.10 0.24 -11.13
N GLU A 39 -0.25 -0.99 -10.61
CA GLU A 39 0.84 -1.97 -10.62
C GLU A 39 1.24 -2.39 -12.04
N GLN A 40 0.28 -2.38 -12.97
CA GLN A 40 0.51 -2.73 -14.38
C GLN A 40 1.46 -1.72 -15.06
N TYR A 41 1.44 -0.45 -14.64
CA TYR A 41 2.43 0.53 -15.07
C TYR A 41 3.84 0.17 -14.58
N LEU A 42 3.99 -0.33 -13.35
CA LEU A 42 5.30 -0.80 -12.87
C LEU A 42 5.82 -1.97 -13.73
N TRP A 43 4.97 -2.96 -14.02
CA TRP A 43 5.38 -4.12 -14.81
C TRP A 43 5.85 -3.72 -16.21
N THR A 44 5.14 -2.80 -16.86
CA THR A 44 5.48 -2.32 -18.22
C THR A 44 6.73 -1.44 -18.23
N GLU A 45 6.97 -0.65 -17.18
CA GLU A 45 8.22 0.12 -17.04
C GLU A 45 9.43 -0.79 -16.83
N LYS A 46 9.30 -1.84 -16.01
CA LYS A 46 10.41 -2.76 -15.71
C LYS A 46 10.71 -3.70 -16.88
N HIS A 47 9.68 -4.23 -17.54
CA HIS A 47 9.82 -5.35 -18.48
C HIS A 47 9.33 -5.03 -19.90
N GLY A 48 9.03 -3.76 -20.17
CA GLY A 48 8.56 -3.27 -21.46
C GLY A 48 7.07 -3.44 -21.70
N ILE A 49 6.55 -2.76 -22.73
CA ILE A 49 5.12 -2.68 -23.05
C ILE A 49 4.43 -4.04 -23.28
N THR A 50 5.19 -5.08 -23.62
CA THR A 50 4.65 -6.44 -23.81
C THR A 50 4.42 -7.19 -22.49
N ALA A 51 4.95 -6.70 -21.36
CA ALA A 51 4.93 -7.40 -20.08
C ALA A 51 3.51 -7.79 -19.64
N LEU A 52 2.59 -6.83 -19.66
CA LEU A 52 1.20 -7.06 -19.29
C LEU A 52 0.53 -8.11 -20.20
N GLY A 53 0.79 -8.04 -21.51
CA GLY A 53 0.28 -9.03 -22.46
C GLY A 53 0.82 -10.42 -22.19
N ARG A 54 2.07 -10.55 -21.75
CA ARG A 54 2.67 -11.83 -21.36
C ARG A 54 2.04 -12.38 -20.08
N ILE A 55 1.87 -11.55 -19.05
CA ILE A 55 1.21 -11.94 -17.80
C ILE A 55 -0.17 -12.55 -18.08
N TRP A 56 -0.98 -11.91 -18.91
CA TRP A 56 -2.33 -12.40 -19.20
C TRP A 56 -2.38 -13.61 -20.12
N ASN A 57 -1.51 -13.70 -21.13
CA ASN A 57 -1.55 -14.79 -22.11
C ASN A 57 -0.80 -16.05 -21.63
N GLU A 58 0.19 -15.89 -20.74
CA GLU A 58 1.02 -16.98 -20.25
C GLU A 58 0.61 -17.44 -18.84
N SER A 59 -0.39 -16.84 -18.20
CA SER A 59 -0.92 -17.30 -16.90
C SER A 59 -1.51 -18.71 -17.02
N VAL A 60 -1.35 -19.51 -15.97
CA VAL A 60 -1.91 -20.86 -15.92
C VAL A 60 -2.77 -21.02 -14.68
N TYR A 61 -3.98 -21.57 -14.81
CA TYR A 61 -4.82 -21.81 -13.64
C TYR A 61 -4.06 -22.68 -12.61
N PRO A 62 -4.01 -22.30 -11.31
CA PRO A 62 -4.82 -21.27 -10.64
C PRO A 62 -4.07 -19.95 -10.33
N GLU A 63 -3.08 -19.56 -11.14
CA GLU A 63 -2.31 -18.32 -10.95
C GLU A 63 -3.19 -17.08 -11.08
N ASP A 64 -2.87 -16.09 -10.25
CA ASP A 64 -3.27 -14.71 -10.47
C ASP A 64 -2.17 -13.91 -11.21
N ALA A 65 -2.40 -12.62 -11.46
CA ALA A 65 -1.47 -11.78 -12.22
C ALA A 65 -0.09 -11.70 -11.56
N ASN A 66 -0.05 -11.61 -10.24
CA ASN A 66 1.19 -11.48 -9.49
C ASN A 66 1.97 -12.79 -9.43
N GLN A 67 1.28 -13.94 -9.36
CA GLN A 67 1.93 -15.25 -9.50
C GLN A 67 2.50 -15.45 -10.91
N ALA A 68 1.72 -15.10 -11.96
CA ALA A 68 2.19 -15.16 -13.33
C ALA A 68 3.39 -14.20 -13.54
N TYR A 69 3.30 -12.96 -13.04
CA TYR A 69 4.40 -11.99 -13.06
C TYR A 69 5.66 -12.54 -12.38
N MET A 70 5.53 -13.05 -11.16
CA MET A 70 6.62 -13.63 -10.38
C MET A 70 7.28 -14.80 -11.11
N ARG A 71 6.50 -15.71 -11.70
CA ARG A 71 7.02 -16.83 -12.49
C ARG A 71 7.73 -16.38 -13.77
N ILE A 72 7.15 -15.43 -14.50
CA ILE A 72 7.63 -15.03 -15.84
C ILE A 72 8.86 -14.13 -15.78
N PHE A 73 8.91 -13.22 -14.81
CA PHE A 73 9.88 -12.12 -14.78
C PHE A 73 10.83 -12.14 -13.59
N LEU A 74 10.48 -12.86 -12.51
CA LEU A 74 11.21 -12.81 -11.25
C LEU A 74 11.80 -14.17 -10.84
N ASP A 75 11.95 -15.11 -11.78
CA ASP A 75 12.46 -16.46 -11.51
C ASP A 75 11.69 -17.19 -10.38
N ASN A 76 10.39 -16.91 -10.26
CA ASN A 76 9.53 -17.40 -9.19
C ASN A 76 10.00 -16.99 -7.77
N ASN A 77 10.72 -15.87 -7.65
CA ASN A 77 11.29 -15.37 -6.41
C ASN A 77 10.33 -14.37 -5.73
N TYR A 78 9.83 -14.76 -4.56
CA TYR A 78 8.90 -13.94 -3.81
C TYR A 78 9.56 -12.70 -3.17
N ASP A 79 10.84 -12.75 -2.79
CA ASP A 79 11.55 -11.57 -2.27
C ASP A 79 11.70 -10.49 -3.33
N SER A 80 11.93 -10.89 -4.58
CA SER A 80 11.90 -9.99 -5.73
C SER A 80 10.51 -9.38 -5.94
N LEU A 81 9.44 -10.17 -5.79
CA LEU A 81 8.06 -9.65 -5.87
C LEU A 81 7.79 -8.64 -4.75
N ARG A 82 8.20 -8.95 -3.51
CA ARG A 82 8.06 -8.03 -2.36
C ARG A 82 8.79 -6.70 -2.59
N ALA A 83 9.98 -6.73 -3.19
CA ALA A 83 10.71 -5.53 -3.57
C ALA A 83 9.97 -4.69 -4.62
N ASP A 84 9.44 -5.33 -5.67
CA ASP A 84 8.67 -4.66 -6.72
C ASP A 84 7.34 -4.10 -6.19
N LEU A 85 6.62 -4.83 -5.34
CA LEU A 85 5.39 -4.37 -4.68
C LEU A 85 5.64 -3.15 -3.78
N PHE A 86 6.78 -3.12 -3.09
CA PHE A 86 7.15 -1.96 -2.29
C PHE A 86 7.53 -0.75 -3.16
N GLU A 87 8.23 -0.97 -4.27
CA GLU A 87 8.49 0.08 -5.27
C GLU A 87 7.17 0.63 -5.85
N TYR A 88 6.22 -0.26 -6.18
CA TYR A 88 4.87 0.10 -6.60
C TYR A 88 4.18 1.00 -5.56
N ALA A 89 4.21 0.63 -4.28
CA ALA A 89 3.64 1.43 -3.20
C ALA A 89 4.29 2.82 -3.10
N GLN A 90 5.62 2.90 -3.23
CA GLN A 90 6.34 4.18 -3.19
C GLN A 90 6.03 5.07 -4.41
N LYS A 91 6.00 4.53 -5.62
CA LYS A 91 5.69 5.30 -6.84
C LYS A 91 4.25 5.79 -6.84
N SER A 92 3.34 4.97 -6.32
CA SER A 92 1.93 5.30 -6.11
C SER A 92 1.71 6.54 -5.24
N VAL A 93 2.62 6.88 -4.32
CA VAL A 93 2.46 8.10 -3.48
C VAL A 93 2.25 9.38 -4.29
N THR A 94 2.87 9.48 -5.47
CA THR A 94 2.72 10.67 -6.34
C THR A 94 2.31 10.32 -7.78
N MET A 95 1.81 9.10 -8.00
CA MET A 95 1.56 8.51 -9.32
C MET A 95 2.78 8.60 -10.25
N ASP A 96 3.97 8.29 -9.73
CA ASP A 96 5.26 8.52 -10.40
C ASP A 96 5.61 7.45 -11.45
N PHE A 97 4.67 7.15 -12.33
CA PHE A 97 4.88 6.28 -13.49
C PHE A 97 5.14 7.14 -14.74
N ASP A 98 6.07 6.74 -15.60
CA ASP A 98 6.57 7.46 -16.78
C ASP A 98 5.45 8.04 -17.65
N HIS A 99 4.40 7.26 -17.88
CA HIS A 99 3.28 7.68 -18.72
C HIS A 99 2.23 8.55 -18.01
N THR A 100 2.18 8.54 -16.68
CA THR A 100 1.10 9.19 -15.91
C THR A 100 1.56 10.35 -15.05
N ARG A 101 2.84 10.41 -14.67
CA ARG A 101 3.40 11.37 -13.70
C ARG A 101 3.18 12.82 -14.10
N ALA A 102 3.21 13.11 -15.41
CA ALA A 102 2.98 14.45 -15.95
C ALA A 102 1.54 14.92 -15.72
N TYR A 103 0.59 14.00 -15.62
CA TYR A 103 -0.81 14.31 -15.42
C TYR A 103 -1.15 14.45 -13.93
N ALA A 104 -0.43 13.78 -13.02
CA ALA A 104 -0.75 13.76 -11.60
C ALA A 104 -0.66 15.13 -10.90
N ASN A 105 0.26 16.01 -11.33
CA ASN A 105 0.54 17.29 -10.67
C ASN A 105 -0.59 18.32 -10.78
N ASN A 106 -1.47 18.22 -11.77
CA ASN A 106 -2.56 19.19 -11.98
C ASN A 106 -3.94 18.60 -11.67
N ARG A 107 -3.99 17.44 -11.02
CA ARG A 107 -5.25 16.73 -10.78
C ARG A 107 -5.84 17.09 -9.45
N THR A 108 -7.17 17.11 -9.41
CA THR A 108 -7.95 17.38 -8.22
C THR A 108 -8.65 16.11 -7.81
N TRP A 109 -8.47 15.69 -6.56
CA TRP A 109 -9.26 14.65 -5.91
C TRP A 109 -9.66 15.16 -4.53
N ASN A 110 -10.89 14.89 -4.12
CA ASN A 110 -11.45 15.39 -2.86
C ASN A 110 -11.24 16.92 -2.67
N TRP A 111 -11.43 17.68 -3.75
CA TRP A 111 -11.23 19.15 -3.79
C TRP A 111 -9.80 19.63 -3.51
N ILE A 112 -8.82 18.73 -3.53
CA ILE A 112 -7.40 19.01 -3.26
C ILE A 112 -6.59 18.82 -4.54
N THR A 113 -5.75 19.80 -4.87
CA THR A 113 -4.81 19.77 -5.99
C THR A 113 -3.40 20.03 -5.47
N PRO A 114 -2.40 19.21 -5.84
CA PRO A 114 -2.49 17.96 -6.60
C PRO A 114 -3.18 16.83 -5.84
N ALA A 115 -3.73 15.85 -6.55
CA ALA A 115 -4.54 14.77 -5.99
C ALA A 115 -3.82 13.95 -4.91
N TYR A 116 -2.50 13.78 -5.01
CA TYR A 116 -1.72 13.06 -3.99
C TYR A 116 -1.61 13.80 -2.64
N ASP A 117 -2.06 15.06 -2.53
CA ASP A 117 -2.22 15.74 -1.24
C ASP A 117 -3.52 15.34 -0.51
N ALA A 118 -4.42 14.60 -1.15
CA ALA A 118 -5.68 14.13 -0.56
C ALA A 118 -5.60 12.76 0.12
N PHE A 119 -4.46 12.05 0.04
CA PHE A 119 -4.30 10.78 0.75
C PHE A 119 -4.44 10.97 2.26
N THR A 120 -5.12 10.04 2.90
CA THR A 120 -5.33 10.00 4.35
C THR A 120 -5.07 8.60 4.86
N VAL A 121 -4.71 8.51 6.14
CA VAL A 121 -4.60 7.24 6.86
C VAL A 121 -5.41 7.30 8.15
N THR A 122 -6.25 6.30 8.39
CA THR A 122 -7.04 6.18 9.63
C THR A 122 -6.19 5.53 10.71
N LEU A 123 -5.72 6.32 11.67
CA LEU A 123 -4.88 5.88 12.78
C LEU A 123 -5.50 6.27 14.12
N TYR A 124 -5.50 5.35 15.09
CA TYR A 124 -6.03 5.58 16.43
C TYR A 124 -4.92 5.62 17.46
N ASP A 125 -4.99 6.57 18.39
CA ASP A 125 -4.07 6.66 19.51
C ASP A 125 -4.16 5.44 20.42
N THR A 126 -2.99 4.96 20.84
CA THR A 126 -2.82 3.88 21.82
C THR A 126 -1.78 4.32 22.86
N LEU A 127 -1.41 3.41 23.77
CA LEU A 127 -0.48 3.71 24.85
C LEU A 127 0.91 4.14 24.33
N ASP A 128 1.61 4.92 25.15
CA ASP A 128 2.99 5.36 24.94
C ASP A 128 3.24 6.09 23.62
N GLY A 129 2.23 6.72 23.03
CA GLY A 129 2.35 7.48 21.78
C GLY A 129 2.42 6.60 20.53
N TRP A 130 2.09 5.32 20.62
CA TRP A 130 1.85 4.47 19.45
C TRP A 130 0.50 4.78 18.83
N LYS A 131 0.41 4.66 17.51
CA LYS A 131 -0.86 4.73 16.79
C LYS A 131 -1.12 3.43 16.05
N GLN A 132 -2.33 2.90 16.12
CA GLN A 132 -2.73 1.65 15.47
C GLN A 132 -3.58 1.93 14.22
N ILE A 133 -3.35 1.17 13.15
CA ILE A 133 -4.12 1.27 11.90
C ILE A 133 -5.59 0.91 12.12
N GLY A 134 -6.53 1.66 11.55
CA GLY A 134 -7.95 1.34 11.63
C GLY A 134 -8.34 0.11 10.82
N TYR A 135 -9.46 -0.54 11.17
CA TYR A 135 -10.00 -1.69 10.43
C TYR A 135 -10.23 -1.37 8.94
N GLU A 136 -10.88 -0.23 8.65
CA GLU A 136 -11.30 0.18 7.29
C GLU A 136 -10.15 0.46 6.31
N GLN A 137 -8.93 0.63 6.80
CA GLN A 137 -7.74 0.92 6.00
C GLN A 137 -6.55 0.02 6.38
N CYS A 138 -6.83 -1.09 7.08
CA CYS A 138 -5.82 -2.07 7.40
C CYS A 138 -5.26 -2.65 6.10
N VAL A 139 -3.93 -2.69 5.97
CA VAL A 139 -3.31 -3.16 4.74
C VAL A 139 -3.53 -4.66 4.57
N GLN A 140 -3.88 -5.07 3.37
CA GLN A 140 -3.93 -6.46 2.95
C GLN A 140 -2.59 -6.83 2.29
N PRO A 141 -2.31 -8.12 1.98
CA PRO A 141 -1.15 -8.47 1.16
C PRO A 141 -1.15 -7.67 -0.15
N THR A 142 0.01 -7.22 -0.62
CA THR A 142 0.23 -6.31 -1.77
C THR A 142 -0.25 -4.86 -1.57
N GLY A 143 -1.28 -4.63 -0.76
CA GLY A 143 -1.79 -3.29 -0.42
C GLY A 143 -0.86 -2.48 0.48
N PHE A 144 -1.12 -1.17 0.61
CA PHE A 144 -0.26 -0.27 1.38
C PHE A 144 -0.99 0.94 1.96
N SER A 145 -0.42 1.52 3.02
CA SER A 145 -0.79 2.81 3.59
C SER A 145 0.16 3.90 3.11
N ILE A 146 -0.41 5.00 2.65
CA ILE A 146 0.30 6.26 2.39
C ILE A 146 0.05 7.16 3.59
N ILE A 147 1.13 7.56 4.27
CA ILE A 147 1.07 8.32 5.51
C ILE A 147 1.66 9.70 5.24
N PRO A 148 0.85 10.78 5.09
CA PRO A 148 1.37 12.12 4.89
C PRO A 148 2.03 12.69 6.15
N LEU A 149 3.21 13.29 5.98
CA LEU A 149 4.01 13.88 7.04
C LEU A 149 4.07 15.40 6.90
N LYS A 150 4.22 16.11 8.02
CA LYS A 150 4.55 17.53 7.99
C LYS A 150 5.96 17.72 7.40
N LEU A 151 6.08 18.70 6.52
CA LEU A 151 7.37 19.06 5.96
C LEU A 151 8.30 19.59 7.06
N VAL A 152 9.54 19.12 7.05
CA VAL A 152 10.63 19.60 7.92
C VAL A 152 11.83 19.97 7.06
N LYS A 153 12.83 20.62 7.66
CA LYS A 153 14.01 21.11 6.95
C LYS A 153 14.80 19.95 6.30
N GLY A 154 15.39 20.20 5.13
CA GLY A 154 16.42 19.35 4.54
C GLY A 154 17.53 19.00 5.55
N GLY A 155 18.03 17.77 5.47
CA GLY A 155 19.00 17.20 6.41
C GLY A 155 18.40 16.69 7.73
N THR A 156 17.11 16.90 8.01
CA THR A 156 16.46 16.31 9.19
C THR A 156 16.37 14.79 9.05
N GLU A 157 16.76 14.05 10.08
CA GLU A 157 16.60 12.60 10.12
C GLU A 157 15.20 12.23 10.62
N LEU A 158 14.51 11.39 9.85
CA LEU A 158 13.21 10.82 10.17
C LEU A 158 13.36 9.36 10.54
N SER A 159 12.50 8.88 11.45
CA SER A 159 12.31 7.45 11.65
C SER A 159 10.84 7.08 11.65
N LEU A 160 10.53 5.93 11.05
CA LEU A 160 9.25 5.26 11.09
C LEU A 160 9.49 3.91 11.75
N THR A 161 9.04 3.77 12.99
CA THR A 161 9.08 2.49 13.69
C THR A 161 7.70 1.85 13.61
N VAL A 162 7.65 0.61 13.14
CA VAL A 162 6.44 -0.20 13.10
C VAL A 162 6.63 -1.42 13.97
N ARG A 163 5.58 -1.78 14.73
CA ARG A 163 5.45 -3.09 15.36
C ARG A 163 4.20 -3.79 14.84
N GLY A 164 4.30 -5.10 14.66
CA GLY A 164 3.18 -5.89 14.20
C GLY A 164 2.06 -5.95 15.24
N VAL A 165 0.85 -6.14 14.76
CA VAL A 165 -0.31 -6.55 15.54
C VAL A 165 -0.78 -7.87 14.91
N ASP A 166 -1.12 -8.86 15.73
CA ASP A 166 -1.55 -10.15 15.21
C ASP A 166 -2.90 -10.00 14.48
N ALA A 167 -3.07 -10.67 13.35
CA ALA A 167 -4.40 -10.83 12.75
C ALA A 167 -5.38 -11.39 13.80
N GLY A 168 -6.63 -10.93 13.81
CA GLY A 168 -7.60 -11.26 14.87
C GLY A 168 -7.49 -10.48 16.17
N SER A 169 -6.48 -9.62 16.33
CA SER A 169 -6.35 -8.77 17.52
C SER A 169 -7.51 -7.78 17.65
N LEU A 170 -7.73 -7.30 18.88
CA LEU A 170 -8.73 -6.27 19.16
C LEU A 170 -8.40 -4.97 18.39
N LEU A 171 -9.46 -4.34 17.88
CA LEU A 171 -9.36 -3.00 17.34
C LEU A 171 -9.09 -1.98 18.46
N PRO A 172 -8.53 -0.81 18.14
CA PRO A 172 -8.47 0.31 19.06
C PRO A 172 -9.88 0.65 19.57
N SER A 173 -10.03 1.03 20.82
CA SER A 173 -11.36 1.28 21.41
C SER A 173 -12.15 2.41 20.72
N ALA A 174 -11.46 3.32 20.02
CA ALA A 174 -12.04 4.41 19.26
C ALA A 174 -12.34 4.05 17.80
N ASP A 175 -11.91 2.87 17.34
CA ASP A 175 -12.21 2.38 16.00
C ASP A 175 -13.69 1.95 15.93
N PRO A 176 -14.48 2.49 14.97
CA PRO A 176 -15.88 2.14 14.84
C PRO A 176 -16.10 0.73 14.29
N GLY A 177 -15.05 0.05 13.80
CA GLY A 177 -15.10 -1.34 13.34
C GLY A 177 -16.08 -1.54 12.18
N LYS A 178 -16.14 -0.59 11.25
CA LYS A 178 -17.10 -0.61 10.15
C LYS A 178 -16.65 -1.59 9.08
N GLN A 179 -17.29 -2.75 9.04
CA GLN A 179 -17.15 -3.68 7.91
C GLN A 179 -18.16 -3.32 6.83
N VAL A 180 -17.72 -3.26 5.57
CA VAL A 180 -18.49 -2.83 4.41
C VAL A 180 -18.62 -3.92 3.34
N ASN A 181 -19.57 -3.76 2.42
CA ASN A 181 -19.64 -4.53 1.18
C ASN A 181 -18.98 -3.77 0.01
N ALA A 182 -19.04 -4.34 -1.20
CA ALA A 182 -18.50 -3.73 -2.42
C ALA A 182 -19.06 -2.34 -2.77
N ASP A 183 -20.25 -2.00 -2.27
CA ASP A 183 -20.87 -0.67 -2.46
C ASP A 183 -20.44 0.35 -1.39
N GLY A 184 -19.55 -0.03 -0.47
CA GLY A 184 -19.16 0.78 0.68
C GLY A 184 -20.24 0.88 1.77
N LYS A 185 -21.32 0.09 1.68
CA LYS A 185 -22.39 0.06 2.68
C LYS A 185 -21.92 -0.78 3.86
N GLN A 186 -22.02 -0.23 5.07
CA GLN A 186 -21.74 -0.99 6.29
C GLN A 186 -22.68 -2.19 6.41
N VAL A 187 -22.09 -3.38 6.59
CA VAL A 187 -22.79 -4.66 6.77
C VAL A 187 -22.64 -5.23 8.17
N ALA A 188 -21.59 -4.86 8.90
CA ALA A 188 -21.39 -5.28 10.28
C ALA A 188 -20.60 -4.23 11.09
N THR A 189 -20.58 -4.42 12.41
CA THR A 189 -19.65 -3.77 13.33
C THR A 189 -18.80 -4.85 13.96
N VAL A 190 -17.49 -4.79 13.75
CA VAL A 190 -16.51 -5.73 14.31
C VAL A 190 -15.71 -5.09 15.43
N THR A 191 -15.13 -5.91 16.30
CA THR A 191 -14.26 -5.45 17.40
C THR A 191 -12.84 -5.98 17.28
N ARG A 192 -12.56 -6.72 16.20
CA ARG A 192 -11.27 -7.35 15.90
C ARG A 192 -10.95 -7.20 14.42
N TYR A 193 -9.67 -7.25 14.08
CA TYR A 193 -9.26 -7.54 12.71
C TYR A 193 -9.71 -8.95 12.30
N ASN A 194 -9.73 -9.21 11.00
CA ASN A 194 -10.08 -10.51 10.46
C ASN A 194 -9.10 -11.59 10.95
N VAL A 195 -9.62 -12.79 11.17
CA VAL A 195 -8.82 -13.99 11.43
C VAL A 195 -8.86 -14.82 10.16
N THR A 196 -7.71 -14.94 9.51
CA THR A 196 -7.52 -15.70 8.28
C THR A 196 -6.22 -16.48 8.37
N ASP A 197 -5.90 -17.22 7.30
CA ASP A 197 -4.67 -18.01 7.22
C ASP A 197 -3.39 -17.13 7.11
N VAL A 198 -3.50 -15.79 7.13
CA VAL A 198 -2.32 -14.90 7.22
C VAL A 198 -1.72 -14.86 8.62
N SER A 199 -2.46 -15.32 9.64
CA SER A 199 -1.97 -15.36 11.00
C SER A 199 -0.74 -16.27 11.12
N GLY A 200 0.35 -15.76 11.68
CA GLY A 200 1.65 -16.44 11.70
C GLY A 200 2.47 -16.23 10.42
N HIS A 201 1.96 -15.50 9.43
CA HIS A 201 2.64 -15.20 8.17
C HIS A 201 2.75 -13.68 7.91
N GLU A 202 2.36 -12.85 8.89
CA GLU A 202 2.33 -11.40 8.73
C GLU A 202 3.71 -10.79 8.48
N GLY A 203 3.70 -9.67 7.76
CA GLY A 203 4.88 -8.87 7.51
C GLY A 203 4.57 -7.55 6.81
N TRP A 204 5.53 -6.64 6.84
CA TRP A 204 5.44 -5.29 6.30
C TRP A 204 6.74 -4.86 5.64
N ALA A 205 6.63 -4.04 4.62
CA ALA A 205 7.73 -3.27 4.06
C ALA A 205 7.53 -1.79 4.38
N LEU A 206 8.58 -1.15 4.89
CA LEU A 206 8.56 0.23 5.37
C LEU A 206 9.47 1.12 4.55
N GLY A 207 9.10 2.39 4.42
CA GLY A 207 10.02 3.41 3.93
C GLY A 207 9.38 4.76 3.76
N PHE A 208 10.02 5.61 2.97
CA PHE A 208 9.68 7.01 2.80
C PHE A 208 9.69 7.43 1.34
N VAL A 209 8.93 8.47 1.06
CA VAL A 209 8.92 9.19 -0.21
C VAL A 209 9.03 10.69 0.08
N ALA A 210 9.92 11.36 -0.64
CA ALA A 210 9.99 12.81 -0.68
C ALA A 210 9.78 13.31 -2.11
N LEU A 211 9.03 14.41 -2.25
CA LEU A 211 8.94 15.16 -3.50
C LEU A 211 9.83 16.40 -3.38
N CYS A 212 10.74 16.59 -4.34
CA CYS A 212 11.70 17.70 -4.42
C CYS A 212 11.53 18.43 -5.76
N GLY A 213 10.57 19.35 -5.82
CA GLY A 213 10.11 19.90 -7.10
C GLY A 213 9.47 18.79 -7.95
N ASP A 214 10.05 18.48 -9.11
CA ASP A 214 9.57 17.39 -9.98
C ASP A 214 10.27 16.04 -9.72
N LYS A 215 11.28 15.99 -8.86
CA LYS A 215 12.03 14.77 -8.55
C LYS A 215 11.42 14.07 -7.34
N ARG A 216 11.32 12.74 -7.41
CA ARG A 216 10.95 11.90 -6.26
C ARG A 216 12.21 11.25 -5.70
N VAL A 217 12.30 11.17 -4.39
CA VAL A 217 13.37 10.46 -3.67
C VAL A 217 12.71 9.40 -2.82
N TYR A 218 13.15 8.16 -3.02
CA TYR A 218 12.64 6.97 -2.33
C TYR A 218 13.68 6.47 -1.34
N SER A 219 13.27 6.15 -0.11
CA SER A 219 14.15 5.40 0.78
C SER A 219 14.27 3.95 0.31
N PRO A 220 15.34 3.23 0.67
CA PRO A 220 15.33 1.77 0.63
C PRO A 220 14.17 1.20 1.45
N ALA A 221 13.75 -0.01 1.09
CA ALA A 221 12.76 -0.78 1.84
C ALA A 221 13.38 -1.36 3.12
N THR A 222 12.66 -1.26 4.24
CA THR A 222 12.93 -2.05 5.45
C THR A 222 11.84 -3.11 5.57
N PHE A 223 12.20 -4.38 5.41
CA PHE A 223 11.26 -5.50 5.56
C PHE A 223 11.23 -6.01 7.01
N ILE A 224 10.02 -6.24 7.52
CA ILE A 224 9.74 -6.83 8.82
C ILE A 224 8.77 -7.96 8.56
N SER A 225 9.20 -9.20 8.62
CA SER A 225 8.33 -10.35 8.35
C SER A 225 8.64 -11.50 9.27
N ASN A 226 7.63 -12.32 9.51
CA ASN A 226 7.75 -13.46 10.38
C ASN A 226 8.57 -14.60 9.76
N THR A 227 9.82 -14.77 10.15
CA THR A 227 10.65 -15.82 9.53
C THR A 227 10.39 -17.22 10.09
N ASP A 228 9.76 -17.32 11.27
CA ASP A 228 9.64 -18.58 12.04
C ASP A 228 8.21 -18.90 12.54
N GLY A 229 7.17 -18.23 12.01
CA GLY A 229 5.78 -18.45 12.48
C GLY A 229 5.47 -17.90 13.88
N ALA A 230 6.28 -16.97 14.39
CA ALA A 230 6.07 -16.27 15.66
C ALA A 230 4.82 -15.36 15.64
N ALA A 231 4.38 -14.85 16.78
CA ALA A 231 3.32 -13.84 16.76
C ALA A 231 3.85 -12.56 16.10
N ALA A 232 3.07 -11.96 15.20
CA ALA A 232 3.38 -10.69 14.57
C ALA A 232 3.61 -9.56 15.59
N SER A 233 2.97 -9.64 16.76
CA SER A 233 3.21 -8.75 17.91
C SER A 233 4.64 -8.78 18.47
N THR A 234 5.45 -9.77 18.10
CA THR A 234 6.90 -9.82 18.42
C THR A 234 7.77 -9.09 17.40
N LEU A 235 7.22 -8.77 16.23
CA LEU A 235 7.94 -8.12 15.15
C LEU A 235 7.99 -6.61 15.35
N SER A 236 9.16 -6.03 15.16
CA SER A 236 9.39 -4.59 15.18
C SER A 236 10.53 -4.24 14.25
N GLY A 237 10.42 -3.09 13.58
CA GLY A 237 11.51 -2.57 12.76
C GLY A 237 11.34 -1.09 12.48
N THR A 238 12.45 -0.48 12.08
CA THR A 238 12.55 0.96 11.90
C THR A 238 13.15 1.27 10.52
N ALA A 239 12.40 2.00 9.70
CA ALA A 239 12.95 2.67 8.53
C ALA A 239 13.46 4.05 8.94
N THR A 240 14.58 4.49 8.34
CA THR A 240 15.15 5.82 8.54
C THR A 240 15.28 6.54 7.21
N PHE A 241 15.21 7.87 7.24
CA PHE A 241 15.32 8.68 6.04
C PHE A 241 15.79 10.09 6.37
N THR A 242 16.86 10.54 5.71
CA THR A 242 17.31 11.93 5.78
C THR A 242 16.54 12.74 4.74
N VAL A 243 15.82 13.77 5.18
CA VAL A 243 15.04 14.62 4.28
C VAL A 243 15.95 15.27 3.25
N PRO A 244 15.74 15.03 1.94
CA PRO A 244 16.54 15.65 0.90
C PRO A 244 16.34 17.17 0.86
N GLU A 245 17.39 17.89 0.48
CA GLU A 245 17.30 19.33 0.27
C GLU A 245 16.25 19.67 -0.81
N GLY A 246 15.49 20.73 -0.59
CA GLY A 246 14.42 21.15 -1.50
C GLY A 246 13.18 20.25 -1.48
N ALA A 247 13.02 19.37 -0.49
CA ALA A 247 11.76 18.64 -0.29
C ALA A 247 10.58 19.62 -0.09
N THR A 248 9.48 19.37 -0.79
CA THR A 248 8.22 20.11 -0.69
C THR A 248 7.12 19.28 -0.04
N ARG A 249 7.23 17.95 -0.07
CA ARG A 249 6.30 17.01 0.56
C ARG A 249 7.03 15.75 1.04
N LEU A 250 6.48 15.13 2.08
CA LEU A 250 7.03 13.95 2.73
C LEU A 250 5.90 12.96 3.04
N TRP A 251 6.18 11.68 2.82
CA TRP A 251 5.30 10.58 3.21
C TRP A 251 6.11 9.42 3.77
N ALA A 252 5.50 8.70 4.70
CA ALA A 252 5.88 7.36 5.08
C ALA A 252 4.98 6.35 4.32
N VAL A 253 5.51 5.17 4.05
CA VAL A 253 4.81 4.07 3.38
C VAL A 253 4.94 2.81 4.23
N VAL A 254 3.82 2.12 4.44
CA VAL A 254 3.76 0.79 5.05
C VAL A 254 2.99 -0.12 4.10
N GLN A 255 3.66 -1.12 3.55
CA GLN A 255 3.10 -2.06 2.57
C GLN A 255 2.93 -3.44 3.22
N GLY A 256 1.80 -4.10 2.99
CA GLY A 256 1.52 -5.44 3.50
C GLY A 256 2.35 -6.51 2.80
N SER A 257 3.40 -6.99 3.46
CA SER A 257 4.45 -7.82 2.88
C SER A 257 4.59 -9.14 3.66
N PRO A 258 3.60 -10.05 3.58
CA PRO A 258 3.63 -11.31 4.29
C PRO A 258 4.81 -12.18 3.83
N THR A 259 5.05 -13.26 4.54
CA THR A 259 6.23 -14.15 4.39
C THR A 259 6.17 -15.05 3.16
N GLU A 260 4.97 -15.21 2.61
CA GLU A 260 4.67 -15.92 1.37
C GLU A 260 3.63 -15.13 0.58
N TYR A 261 3.54 -15.38 -0.73
CA TYR A 261 2.52 -14.75 -1.55
C TYR A 261 1.13 -15.23 -1.16
N ARG A 262 0.18 -14.31 -1.02
CA ARG A 262 -1.19 -14.59 -0.59
C ARG A 262 -2.19 -14.02 -1.57
N ARG A 263 -2.96 -14.90 -2.19
CA ARG A 263 -4.03 -14.52 -3.13
C ARG A 263 -5.20 -13.90 -2.38
N CYS A 264 -5.83 -12.90 -2.99
CA CYS A 264 -7.12 -12.41 -2.52
C CYS A 264 -8.23 -13.38 -2.94
N PRO A 265 -9.13 -13.81 -2.02
CA PRO A 265 -10.35 -14.48 -2.43
C PRO A 265 -11.22 -13.53 -3.26
N TRP A 266 -12.02 -14.09 -4.17
CA TRP A 266 -13.03 -13.36 -4.93
C TRP A 266 -14.43 -13.82 -4.50
N ASP A 267 -14.91 -13.36 -3.34
CA ASP A 267 -16.16 -13.79 -2.72
C ASP A 267 -17.11 -12.66 -2.24
N ASP A 268 -16.79 -11.41 -2.54
CA ASP A 268 -17.46 -10.17 -2.15
C ASP A 268 -17.60 -10.01 -0.61
N LYS A 269 -16.69 -10.58 0.19
CA LYS A 269 -16.75 -10.57 1.67
C LYS A 269 -15.45 -10.12 2.33
N GLU A 270 -15.49 -8.86 2.78
CA GLU A 270 -14.40 -8.24 3.56
C GLU A 270 -13.99 -9.03 4.81
N ALA A 271 -14.89 -9.79 5.45
CA ALA A 271 -14.56 -10.60 6.63
C ALA A 271 -13.60 -11.76 6.35
N THR A 272 -13.42 -12.15 5.09
CA THR A 272 -12.53 -13.25 4.69
C THR A 272 -11.18 -12.76 4.16
N ASP A 273 -11.01 -11.44 4.02
CA ASP A 273 -9.78 -10.86 3.55
C ASP A 273 -8.69 -10.90 4.62
N ASP A 274 -7.48 -11.21 4.18
CA ASP A 274 -6.29 -11.09 4.99
C ASP A 274 -6.09 -9.63 5.43
N GLN A 275 -5.84 -9.41 6.71
CA GLN A 275 -5.46 -8.12 7.27
C GLN A 275 -4.10 -8.22 7.95
N LEU A 276 -3.24 -7.23 7.72
CA LEU A 276 -1.90 -7.13 8.28
C LEU A 276 -1.83 -5.89 9.20
N PRO A 277 -2.45 -5.95 10.40
CA PRO A 277 -2.56 -4.79 11.27
C PRO A 277 -1.24 -4.45 11.93
N TYR A 278 -1.01 -3.17 12.16
CA TYR A 278 0.24 -2.70 12.73
C TYR A 278 0.04 -1.46 13.59
N GLN A 279 1.05 -1.18 14.42
CA GLN A 279 1.18 0.10 15.11
C GLN A 279 2.44 0.83 14.64
N LEU A 280 2.38 2.15 14.63
CA LEU A 280 3.48 3.00 14.19
C LEU A 280 3.83 4.11 15.19
N LYS A 281 5.09 4.52 15.13
CA LYS A 281 5.63 5.75 15.71
C LYS A 281 6.51 6.46 14.69
N ILE A 282 6.41 7.78 14.68
CA ILE A 282 7.23 8.64 13.81
C ILE A 282 8.03 9.61 14.67
N THR A 283 9.31 9.76 14.37
CA THR A 283 10.20 10.75 14.99
C THR A 283 10.82 11.64 13.91
N GLY A 284 11.27 12.83 14.30
CA GLY A 284 11.83 13.83 13.37
C GLY A 284 10.78 14.64 12.61
N THR A 285 9.52 14.19 12.61
CA THR A 285 8.35 14.92 12.11
C THR A 285 7.06 14.40 12.78
N THR A 286 5.90 14.90 12.35
CA THR A 286 4.56 14.45 12.78
C THR A 286 3.67 14.20 11.57
N LEU A 287 2.56 13.50 11.77
CA LEU A 287 1.51 13.31 10.76
C LEU A 287 0.93 14.67 10.33
N LYS A 288 0.55 14.81 9.06
CA LYS A 288 -0.05 16.03 8.50
C LYS A 288 -1.44 16.28 9.07
#